data_AF-A0A9P6KAQ4-F1
#
_entry.id   AF-A0A9P6KAQ4-F1
#
_cell.length_a   1.000
_cell.length_b   1.000
_cell.length_c   1.000
_cell.angle_alpha   90.00
_cell.angle_beta   90.00
_cell.angle_gamma   90.00
#
_symmetry.space_group_name_H-M   'P 1'
#
loop_
_entity.id
_entity.type
_entity.pdbx_description
1 polymer ?
#
loop_
_entity_poly.entity_id
_entity_poly.type
_entity_poly.pdbx_seq_one_letter_code
_entity_poly.pdbx_strand_id
1 'polypeptide(L)'
;MFATRAQPVASVFSAGVQARNMGTLREIQLRLNSIKNIGKITKSMKMIASTKVNKAQRNMETARIYGSSSSEIFQNTKTGPIEGEKELYIVASSDRGLCGGIHSSVATRRLIAANEPGPVVVLGDKAKNQMVRSNRGDIELSFSQIGKDLPTFAEAAAAADTILSSGIKFDNASIVFNHFRSAIAYEAAPVRVFSSEALKAS
;
A
#
# COMPACT_ATOMS: atom_id res chain seq x y z
N MET A 1 -30.44 -45.03 -79.84
CA MET A 1 -31.17 -43.81 -79.41
C MET A 1 -31.32 -43.94 -77.89
N PHE A 2 -30.70 -43.19 -76.98
CA PHE A 2 -30.07 -41.87 -76.96
C PHE A 2 -28.86 -41.93 -76.00
N ALA A 3 -27.72 -41.35 -76.38
CA ALA A 3 -26.61 -41.12 -75.46
C ALA A 3 -26.65 -39.65 -75.02
N THR A 4 -27.14 -39.39 -73.80
CA THR A 4 -27.11 -38.06 -73.19
C THR A 4 -25.74 -37.79 -72.60
N ARG A 5 -24.96 -36.96 -73.30
CA ARG A 5 -23.65 -36.47 -72.86
C ARG A 5 -23.88 -35.33 -71.86
N ALA A 6 -23.76 -35.61 -70.57
CA ALA A 6 -23.75 -34.56 -69.53
C ALA A 6 -22.40 -33.84 -69.57
N GLN A 7 -22.42 -32.52 -69.82
CA GLN A 7 -21.23 -31.68 -69.65
C GLN A 7 -21.10 -31.30 -68.16
N PRO A 8 -19.89 -31.32 -67.57
CA PRO A 8 -19.72 -30.81 -66.22
C PRO A 8 -19.75 -29.29 -66.25
N VAL A 9 -20.63 -28.70 -65.45
CA VAL A 9 -20.70 -27.26 -65.22
C VAL A 9 -19.45 -26.88 -64.42
N ALA A 10 -18.60 -26.03 -64.98
CA ALA A 10 -17.43 -25.51 -64.28
C ALA A 10 -17.91 -24.74 -63.04
N SER A 11 -17.63 -25.27 -61.85
CA SER A 11 -17.82 -24.55 -60.61
C SER A 11 -16.79 -23.42 -60.55
N VAL A 12 -17.26 -22.19 -60.73
CA VAL A 12 -16.46 -21.00 -60.43
C VAL A 12 -16.19 -21.03 -58.93
N PHE A 13 -14.99 -21.48 -58.55
CA PHE A 13 -14.47 -21.26 -57.22
C PHE A 13 -14.41 -19.74 -57.02
N SER A 14 -15.37 -19.21 -56.25
CA SER A 14 -15.27 -17.88 -55.70
C SER A 14 -14.00 -17.85 -54.86
N ALA A 15 -12.95 -17.23 -55.42
CA ALA A 15 -11.76 -16.88 -54.67
C ALA A 15 -12.22 -15.89 -53.59
N GLY A 16 -12.57 -16.43 -52.42
CA GLY A 16 -12.91 -15.66 -51.25
C GLY A 16 -11.82 -14.63 -51.04
N VAL A 17 -12.20 -13.35 -51.11
CA VAL A 17 -11.33 -12.20 -50.92
C VAL A 17 -10.54 -12.44 -49.64
N GLN A 18 -9.26 -12.77 -49.79
CA GLN A 18 -8.34 -12.90 -48.69
C GLN A 18 -8.06 -11.47 -48.21
N ALA A 19 -8.99 -10.94 -47.41
CA ALA A 19 -8.84 -9.68 -46.72
C ALA A 19 -7.51 -9.75 -45.97
N ARG A 20 -6.59 -8.85 -46.32
CA ARG A 20 -5.23 -8.78 -45.79
C ARG A 20 -5.28 -8.47 -44.28
N ASN A 21 -5.60 -9.46 -43.45
CA ASN A 21 -5.60 -9.43 -41.99
C ASN A 21 -4.19 -9.37 -41.40
N MET A 22 -3.16 -9.04 -42.19
CA MET A 22 -1.77 -9.06 -41.74
C MET A 22 -1.49 -7.98 -40.66
N GLY A 23 -2.20 -6.84 -40.73
CA GLY A 23 -2.13 -5.79 -39.69
C GLY A 23 -2.77 -6.21 -38.37
N THR A 24 -3.97 -6.80 -38.42
CA THR A 24 -4.69 -7.28 -37.22
C THR A 24 -3.99 -8.48 -36.57
N LEU A 25 -3.45 -9.42 -37.36
CA LEU A 25 -2.73 -10.58 -36.85
C LEU A 25 -1.39 -10.19 -36.21
N ARG A 26 -0.67 -9.22 -36.81
CA ARG A 26 0.55 -8.65 -36.23
C ARG A 26 0.29 -7.92 -34.91
N GLU A 27 -0.78 -7.13 -34.81
CA GLU A 27 -1.18 -6.47 -33.56
C GLU A 27 -1.52 -7.47 -32.45
N ILE A 28 -2.26 -8.54 -32.78
CA ILE A 28 -2.56 -9.61 -31.83
C ILE A 28 -1.27 -10.30 -31.36
N GLN A 29 -0.34 -10.59 -32.29
CA GLN A 29 0.95 -11.18 -31.95
C GLN A 29 1.78 -10.26 -31.03
N LEU A 30 1.80 -8.95 -31.28
CA LEU A 30 2.47 -7.97 -30.43
C LEU A 30 1.85 -7.91 -29.02
N ARG A 31 0.52 -7.89 -28.91
CA ARG A 31 -0.18 -7.94 -27.61
C ARG A 31 0.15 -9.22 -26.85
N LEU A 32 0.15 -10.36 -27.54
CA LEU A 32 0.46 -11.66 -26.94
C LEU A 32 1.89 -11.71 -26.40
N ASN A 33 2.86 -11.15 -27.14
CA ASN A 33 4.23 -11.03 -26.67
C ASN A 33 4.36 -10.09 -25.46
N SER A 34 3.64 -8.97 -25.46
CA SER A 34 3.59 -8.03 -24.32
C SER A 34 3.02 -8.70 -23.06
N ILE A 35 1.88 -9.39 -23.17
CA ILE A 35 1.26 -10.10 -22.05
C ILE A 35 2.20 -11.20 -21.51
N LYS A 36 2.87 -11.95 -22.38
CA LYS A 36 3.88 -12.94 -21.97
C LYS A 36 5.04 -12.30 -21.21
N ASN A 37 5.52 -11.13 -21.65
CA ASN A 37 6.59 -10.41 -20.96
C ASN A 37 6.14 -9.87 -19.60
N ILE A 38 4.94 -9.27 -19.53
CA ILE A 38 4.34 -8.84 -18.26
C ILE A 38 4.19 -10.03 -17.32
N GLY A 39 3.74 -11.19 -17.81
CA GLY A 39 3.62 -12.42 -17.02
C GLY A 39 4.96 -12.94 -16.46
N LYS A 40 6.06 -12.81 -17.22
CA LYS A 40 7.41 -13.13 -16.71
C LYS A 40 7.83 -12.15 -15.62
N ILE A 41 7.62 -10.86 -15.83
CA ILE A 41 7.97 -9.80 -14.86
C ILE A 41 7.19 -10.01 -13.56
N THR A 42 5.88 -10.23 -13.63
CA THR A 42 5.04 -10.45 -12.44
C THR A 42 5.38 -11.75 -11.72
N LYS A 43 5.72 -12.83 -12.45
CA LYS A 43 6.21 -14.08 -11.83
C LYS A 43 7.51 -13.86 -11.04
N SER A 44 8.46 -13.14 -11.62
CA SER A 44 9.70 -12.77 -10.92
C SER A 44 9.43 -11.87 -9.72
N MET A 45 8.58 -10.84 -9.89
CA MET A 45 8.18 -9.94 -8.80
C MET A 45 7.49 -10.69 -7.66
N LYS A 46 6.62 -11.67 -7.94
CA LYS A 46 5.99 -12.53 -6.94
C LYS A 46 7.03 -13.27 -6.11
N MET A 47 8.07 -13.82 -6.75
CA MET A 47 9.17 -14.49 -6.05
C MET A 47 9.95 -13.52 -5.16
N ILE A 48 10.34 -12.37 -5.69
CA ILE A 48 11.07 -11.34 -4.94
C ILE A 48 10.25 -10.83 -3.75
N ALA A 49 8.96 -10.56 -3.97
CA ALA A 49 8.04 -10.10 -2.92
C ALA A 49 7.86 -11.15 -1.82
N SER A 50 7.72 -12.42 -2.18
CA SER A 50 7.63 -13.54 -1.23
C SER A 50 8.87 -13.58 -0.31
N THR A 51 10.08 -13.51 -0.89
CA THR A 51 11.32 -13.47 -0.10
C THR A 51 11.39 -12.25 0.81
N LYS A 52 10.99 -11.06 0.32
CA LYS A 52 10.98 -9.82 1.12
C LYS A 52 9.98 -9.87 2.27
N VAL A 53 8.78 -10.40 2.05
CA VAL A 53 7.76 -10.57 3.09
C VAL A 53 8.26 -11.52 4.17
N ASN A 54 8.85 -12.66 3.80
CA ASN A 54 9.41 -13.60 4.77
C ASN A 54 10.52 -12.95 5.62
N LYS A 55 11.38 -12.13 5.00
CA LYS A 55 12.40 -11.36 5.74
C LYS A 55 11.77 -10.32 6.68
N ALA A 56 10.75 -9.61 6.21
CA ALA A 56 10.04 -8.61 7.01
C ALA A 56 9.27 -9.23 8.19
N GLN A 57 8.68 -10.41 8.01
CA GLN A 57 8.00 -11.14 9.08
C GLN A 57 8.94 -11.51 10.23
N ARG A 58 10.14 -12.02 9.92
CA ARG A 58 11.16 -12.34 10.93
C ARG A 58 11.55 -11.11 11.74
N ASN A 59 11.79 -9.98 11.06
CA ASN A 59 12.11 -8.72 11.74
C ASN A 59 10.93 -8.18 12.55
N MET A 60 9.71 -8.33 12.05
CA MET A 60 8.49 -7.93 12.75
C MET A 60 8.29 -8.71 14.04
N GLU A 61 8.58 -10.01 14.06
CA GLU A 61 8.45 -10.85 15.24
C GLU A 61 9.40 -10.39 16.36
N THR A 62 10.65 -10.08 16.04
CA THR A 62 11.59 -9.48 17.00
C THR A 62 11.11 -8.11 17.49
N ALA A 63 10.63 -7.26 16.58
CA ALA A 63 10.11 -5.94 16.93
C ALA A 63 8.85 -6.00 17.81
N ARG A 64 7.97 -7.00 17.60
CA ARG A 64 6.75 -7.21 18.39
C ARG A 64 7.06 -7.48 19.86
N ILE A 65 8.09 -8.28 20.15
CA ILE A 65 8.50 -8.58 21.54
C ILE A 65 8.89 -7.29 22.27
N TYR A 66 9.69 -6.44 21.62
CA TYR A 66 10.07 -5.14 22.19
C TYR A 66 8.85 -4.23 22.38
N GLY A 67 7.96 -4.15 21.38
CA GLY A 67 6.73 -3.36 21.45
C GLY A 67 5.76 -3.83 22.54
N SER A 68 5.61 -5.14 22.75
CA SER A 68 4.75 -5.69 23.80
C SER A 68 5.27 -5.37 25.20
N SER A 69 6.58 -5.52 25.42
CA SER A 69 7.19 -5.18 26.71
C SER A 69 7.08 -3.68 27.00
N SER A 70 7.24 -2.83 26.00
CA SER A 70 7.03 -1.39 26.16
C SER A 70 5.57 -1.09 26.48
N SER A 71 4.61 -1.65 25.73
CA SER A 71 3.18 -1.44 25.97
C SER A 71 2.71 -1.93 27.34
N GLU A 72 3.29 -2.99 27.87
CA GLU A 72 2.95 -3.55 29.18
C GLU A 72 3.28 -2.56 30.31
N ILE A 73 4.39 -1.83 30.20
CA ILE A 73 4.76 -0.78 31.16
C ILE A 73 3.66 0.29 31.23
N PHE A 74 3.20 0.79 30.08
CA PHE A 74 2.13 1.79 30.02
C PHE A 74 0.79 1.26 30.55
N GLN A 75 0.47 -0.01 30.26
CA GLN A 75 -0.75 -0.65 30.79
C GLN A 75 -0.72 -0.75 32.32
N ASN A 76 0.42 -1.10 32.90
CA ASN A 76 0.59 -1.23 34.35
C ASN A 76 0.52 0.12 35.08
N THR A 77 1.02 1.20 34.46
CA THR A 77 0.94 2.57 34.99
C THR A 77 -0.46 3.18 34.85
N LYS A 78 -1.42 2.48 34.21
CA LYS A 78 -2.79 2.97 33.94
C LYS A 78 -2.82 4.35 33.28
N THR A 79 -1.84 4.65 32.44
CA THR A 79 -1.86 5.90 31.65
C THR A 79 -3.09 5.91 30.75
N GLY A 80 -4.04 6.76 31.08
CA GLY A 80 -5.26 6.98 30.30
C GLY A 80 -5.06 8.05 29.24
N PRO A 81 -5.93 8.09 28.20
CA PRO A 81 -5.96 9.23 27.30
C PRO A 81 -6.31 10.49 28.07
N ILE A 82 -5.55 11.57 27.87
CA ILE A 82 -5.90 12.88 28.42
C ILE A 82 -7.11 13.38 27.61
N GLU A 83 -8.27 13.51 28.26
CA GLU A 83 -9.52 13.91 27.60
C GLU A 83 -9.50 15.39 27.20
N GLY A 84 -9.89 15.70 25.95
CA GLY A 84 -10.12 17.08 25.48
C GLY A 84 -8.96 17.74 24.72
N GLU A 85 -7.89 17.00 24.45
CA GLU A 85 -6.62 17.54 23.99
C GLU A 85 -6.25 17.15 22.54
N LYS A 86 -5.27 17.85 21.93
CA LYS A 86 -4.99 17.76 20.48
C LYS A 86 -4.38 16.41 20.12
N GLU A 87 -5.01 15.69 19.19
CA GLU A 87 -4.50 14.41 18.69
C GLU A 87 -3.67 14.57 17.40
N LEU A 88 -2.42 14.10 17.45
CA LEU A 88 -1.55 13.98 16.28
C LEU A 88 -1.77 12.64 15.59
N TYR A 89 -2.04 12.66 14.28
CA TYR A 89 -2.17 11.42 13.51
C TYR A 89 -0.91 11.11 12.72
N ILE A 90 -0.29 9.96 13.00
CA ILE A 90 0.86 9.46 12.26
C ILE A 90 0.39 8.37 11.30
N VAL A 91 0.42 8.63 10.00
CA VAL A 91 -0.05 7.72 8.96
C VAL A 91 1.13 6.94 8.40
N ALA A 92 1.19 5.64 8.67
CA ALA A 92 2.26 4.77 8.19
C ALA A 92 1.89 4.08 6.86
N SER A 93 2.69 4.33 5.83
CA SER A 93 2.48 3.82 4.47
C SER A 93 3.83 3.49 3.81
N SER A 94 3.87 3.39 2.48
CA SER A 94 5.10 3.18 1.71
C SER A 94 5.16 4.02 0.44
N ASP A 95 6.31 4.04 -0.22
CA ASP A 95 6.51 4.79 -1.48
C ASP A 95 6.24 3.97 -2.74
N ARG A 96 6.23 2.63 -2.63
CA ARG A 96 6.11 1.73 -3.78
C ARG A 96 4.65 1.39 -4.07
N GLY A 97 4.27 1.43 -5.34
CA GLY A 97 2.95 1.00 -5.79
C GLY A 97 2.84 -0.50 -6.05
N LEU A 98 1.79 -0.90 -6.78
CA LEU A 98 1.47 -2.30 -7.13
C LEU A 98 1.20 -3.22 -5.93
N CYS A 99 0.71 -2.64 -4.83
CA CYS A 99 0.45 -3.30 -3.56
C CYS A 99 -1.05 -3.48 -3.25
N GLY A 100 -1.92 -3.38 -4.27
CA GLY A 100 -3.37 -3.44 -4.09
C GLY A 100 -3.92 -2.27 -3.28
N GLY A 101 -4.79 -2.57 -2.31
CA GLY A 101 -5.52 -1.58 -1.51
C GLY A 101 -4.82 -1.06 -0.25
N ILE A 102 -3.56 -1.44 -0.01
CA ILE A 102 -2.83 -1.15 1.25
C ILE A 102 -2.77 0.36 1.55
N HIS A 103 -2.49 1.21 0.57
CA HIS A 103 -2.41 2.66 0.81
C HIS A 103 -3.78 3.29 1.02
N SER A 104 -4.74 2.88 0.19
CA SER A 104 -6.11 3.39 0.26
C SER A 104 -6.78 3.02 1.58
N SER A 105 -6.53 1.82 2.13
CA SER A 105 -7.12 1.42 3.42
C SER A 105 -6.67 2.33 4.56
N VAL A 106 -5.38 2.67 4.61
CA VAL A 106 -4.82 3.55 5.65
C VAL A 106 -5.31 4.99 5.46
N ALA A 107 -5.30 5.50 4.23
CA ALA A 107 -5.78 6.85 3.93
C ALA A 107 -7.28 7.01 4.29
N THR A 108 -8.12 6.03 3.92
CA THR A 108 -9.55 6.05 4.27
C THR A 108 -9.76 5.91 5.77
N ARG A 109 -8.98 5.05 6.46
CA ARG A 109 -9.11 4.91 7.91
C ARG A 109 -8.72 6.18 8.65
N ARG A 110 -7.71 6.91 8.16
CA ARG A 110 -7.38 8.25 8.65
C ARG A 110 -8.53 9.22 8.45
N LEU A 111 -9.21 9.21 7.31
CA LEU A 111 -10.37 10.07 7.05
C LEU A 111 -11.55 9.76 7.99
N ILE A 112 -11.75 8.48 8.35
CA ILE A 112 -12.77 8.11 9.34
C ILE A 112 -12.39 8.60 10.75
N ALA A 113 -11.11 8.54 11.10
CA ALA A 113 -10.60 9.17 12.31
C ALA A 113 -10.59 10.71 12.24
N ALA A 114 -10.60 11.31 11.04
CA ALA A 114 -10.58 12.76 10.81
C ALA A 114 -11.90 13.48 11.09
N ASN A 115 -12.94 12.77 11.52
CA ASN A 115 -14.05 13.44 12.21
C ASN A 115 -13.56 14.16 13.49
N GLU A 116 -12.37 13.81 13.99
CA GLU A 116 -11.59 14.62 14.93
C GLU A 116 -10.51 15.43 14.16
N PRO A 117 -10.58 16.77 14.16
CA PRO A 117 -9.61 17.61 13.49
C PRO A 117 -8.26 17.57 14.22
N GLY A 118 -7.17 17.30 13.49
CA GLY A 118 -5.84 17.20 14.07
C GLY A 118 -4.71 17.14 13.05
N PRO A 119 -3.51 17.63 13.40
CA PRO A 119 -2.35 17.62 12.53
C PRO A 119 -1.98 16.20 12.09
N VAL A 120 -1.45 16.08 10.88
CA VAL A 120 -1.08 14.79 10.28
C VAL A 120 0.38 14.77 9.89
N VAL A 121 1.06 13.73 10.34
CA VAL A 121 2.38 13.35 9.88
C VAL A 121 2.25 12.11 9.01
N VAL A 122 2.81 12.15 7.80
CA VAL A 122 2.71 11.04 6.85
C VAL A 122 4.08 10.38 6.62
N LEU A 123 4.14 9.08 6.84
CA LEU A 123 5.28 8.24 6.49
C LEU A 123 4.98 7.56 5.14
N GLY A 124 5.68 7.98 4.09
CA GLY A 124 5.58 7.43 2.75
C GLY A 124 4.75 8.26 1.76
N ASP A 125 5.26 8.36 0.54
CA ASP A 125 4.74 9.24 -0.50
C ASP A 125 3.37 8.80 -1.04
N LYS A 126 3.01 7.51 -0.98
CA LYS A 126 1.72 7.05 -1.53
C LYS A 126 0.54 7.51 -0.70
N ALA A 127 0.64 7.44 0.62
CA ALA A 127 -0.40 8.00 1.49
C ALA A 127 -0.47 9.52 1.33
N LYS A 128 0.69 10.20 1.30
CA LYS A 128 0.75 11.65 1.08
C LYS A 128 0.02 12.06 -0.20
N ASN A 129 0.33 11.41 -1.32
CA ASN A 129 -0.28 11.72 -2.61
C ASN A 129 -1.79 11.44 -2.67
N GLN A 130 -2.30 10.51 -1.86
CA GLN A 130 -3.74 10.31 -1.70
C GLN A 130 -4.37 11.39 -0.83
N MET A 131 -3.75 11.68 0.31
CA MET A 131 -4.28 12.63 1.30
C MET A 131 -4.23 14.09 0.83
N VAL A 132 -3.21 14.48 0.05
CA VAL A 132 -3.11 15.84 -0.53
C VAL A 132 -4.32 16.18 -1.41
N ARG A 133 -5.05 15.19 -1.94
CA ARG A 133 -6.25 15.43 -2.74
C ARG A 133 -7.48 15.76 -1.89
N SER A 134 -7.58 15.17 -0.70
CA SER A 134 -8.76 15.30 0.17
C SER A 134 -8.56 16.28 1.32
N ASN A 135 -7.38 16.25 1.95
CA ASN A 135 -7.06 16.92 3.22
C ASN A 135 -5.64 17.50 3.19
N ARG A 136 -5.37 18.42 2.24
CA ARG A 136 -4.05 19.05 2.12
C ARG A 136 -3.68 19.93 3.31
N GLY A 137 -4.67 20.58 3.92
CA GLY A 137 -4.47 21.55 5.00
C GLY A 137 -3.98 20.93 6.31
N ASP A 138 -4.21 19.63 6.51
CA ASP A 138 -3.93 18.96 7.79
C ASP A 138 -2.53 18.32 7.83
N ILE A 139 -1.83 18.23 6.68
CA ILE A 139 -0.52 17.58 6.61
C ILE A 139 0.57 18.59 6.96
N GLU A 140 1.18 18.41 8.13
CA GLU A 140 2.26 19.29 8.61
C GLU A 140 3.64 18.77 8.23
N LEU A 141 3.82 17.45 8.29
CA LEU A 141 5.11 16.82 8.02
C LEU A 141 4.97 15.55 7.19
N SER A 142 5.93 15.31 6.30
CA SER A 142 5.95 14.11 5.49
C SER A 142 7.36 13.56 5.33
N PHE A 143 7.51 12.26 5.50
CA PHE A 143 8.75 11.54 5.24
C PHE A 143 8.61 10.72 3.96
N SER A 144 9.66 10.75 3.15
CA SER A 144 9.78 9.95 1.92
C SER A 144 10.89 8.92 2.07
N GLN A 145 10.94 7.93 1.17
CA GLN A 145 11.90 6.82 1.18
C GLN A 145 11.71 5.80 2.31
N ILE A 146 10.53 5.79 2.94
CA ILE A 146 10.17 4.83 3.97
C ILE A 146 9.46 3.65 3.27
N GLY A 147 10.15 2.51 3.18
CA GLY A 147 9.60 1.27 2.62
C GLY A 147 10.27 0.75 1.33
N LYS A 148 11.47 1.23 0.99
CA LYS A 148 12.33 0.59 -0.02
C LYS A 148 13.00 -0.68 0.51
N ASP A 149 13.57 -0.56 1.71
CA ASP A 149 14.21 -1.62 2.48
C ASP A 149 13.49 -1.84 3.81
N LEU A 150 13.98 -2.78 4.62
CA LEU A 150 13.38 -3.07 5.91
C LEU A 150 13.65 -1.90 6.87
N PRO A 151 12.61 -1.35 7.53
CA PRO A 151 12.78 -0.23 8.42
C PRO A 151 13.66 -0.61 9.61
N THR A 152 14.55 0.29 9.98
CA THR A 152 15.45 0.12 11.13
C THR A 152 15.03 1.01 12.30
N PHE A 153 15.47 0.65 13.51
CA PHE A 153 15.21 1.47 14.69
C PHE A 153 15.80 2.89 14.56
N ALA A 154 16.98 3.02 13.91
CA ALA A 154 17.61 4.32 13.69
C ALA A 154 16.74 5.25 12.82
N GLU A 155 16.12 4.72 11.76
CA GLU A 155 15.19 5.49 10.92
C GLU A 155 13.93 5.89 11.70
N ALA A 156 13.40 4.98 12.51
CA ALA A 156 12.24 5.27 13.36
C ALA A 156 12.54 6.33 14.42
N ALA A 157 13.72 6.26 15.06
CA ALA A 157 14.18 7.25 16.04
C ALA A 157 14.40 8.62 15.40
N ALA A 158 15.06 8.68 14.25
CA ALA A 158 15.25 9.94 13.51
C ALA A 158 13.92 10.58 13.09
N ALA A 159 12.93 9.76 12.68
CA ALA A 159 11.58 10.25 12.38
C ALA A 159 10.88 10.78 13.64
N ALA A 160 10.99 10.07 14.77
CA ALA A 160 10.44 10.51 16.05
C ALA A 160 11.07 11.83 16.53
N ASP A 161 12.41 11.95 16.47
CA ASP A 161 13.13 13.18 16.85
C ASP A 161 12.72 14.37 15.98
N THR A 162 12.51 14.14 14.68
CA THR A 162 12.04 15.18 13.76
C THR A 162 10.62 15.61 14.10
N ILE A 163 9.73 14.68 14.45
CA ILE A 163 8.37 14.99 14.89
C ILE A 163 8.40 15.79 16.20
N LEU A 164 9.20 15.38 17.18
CA LEU A 164 9.32 16.11 18.45
C LEU A 164 9.94 17.51 18.27
N SER A 165 10.91 17.66 17.37
CA SER A 165 11.59 18.93 17.09
C SER A 165 10.76 19.88 16.21
N SER A 166 9.72 19.39 15.54
CA SER A 166 8.91 20.17 14.61
C SER A 166 8.03 21.24 15.29
N GLY A 167 7.91 21.20 16.61
CA GLY A 167 7.13 22.17 17.38
C GLY A 167 5.61 21.97 17.28
N ILE A 168 5.17 20.83 16.73
CA ILE A 168 3.76 20.44 16.67
C ILE A 168 3.28 20.22 18.09
N LYS A 169 2.25 20.97 18.50
CA LYS A 169 1.62 20.80 19.81
C LYS A 169 0.61 19.68 19.73
N PHE A 170 0.92 18.57 20.36
CA PHE A 170 0.04 17.43 20.49
C PHE A 170 0.19 16.85 21.88
N ASP A 171 -0.92 16.35 22.41
CA ASP A 171 -0.95 15.79 23.75
C ASP A 171 -1.12 14.27 23.69
N ASN A 172 -1.88 13.81 22.70
CA ASN A 172 -2.04 12.41 22.32
C ASN A 172 -1.56 12.19 20.88
N ALA A 173 -0.99 11.02 20.59
CA ALA A 173 -0.63 10.64 19.23
C ALA A 173 -1.29 9.30 18.84
N SER A 174 -1.85 9.23 17.64
CA SER A 174 -2.47 8.02 17.08
C SER A 174 -1.72 7.59 15.82
N ILE A 175 -1.11 6.42 15.87
CA ILE A 175 -0.44 5.81 14.72
C ILE A 175 -1.45 4.97 13.95
N VAL A 176 -1.76 5.36 12.72
CA VAL A 176 -2.62 4.62 11.80
C VAL A 176 -1.75 3.81 10.86
N PHE A 177 -1.82 2.48 10.97
CA PHE A 177 -1.07 1.57 10.12
C PHE A 177 -1.90 0.33 9.77
N ASN A 178 -1.42 -0.45 8.80
CA ASN A 178 -2.00 -1.74 8.48
C ASN A 178 -1.41 -2.84 9.36
N HIS A 179 -2.22 -3.40 10.25
CA HIS A 179 -1.88 -4.56 11.04
C HIS A 179 -1.85 -5.82 10.18
N PHE A 180 -0.71 -6.52 10.20
CA PHE A 180 -0.51 -7.78 9.49
C PHE A 180 -1.19 -8.93 10.26
N ARG A 181 -2.30 -9.46 9.71
CA ARG A 181 -2.97 -10.66 10.24
C ARG A 181 -2.49 -11.93 9.54
N SER A 182 -2.46 -11.93 8.21
CA SER A 182 -1.97 -13.05 7.42
C SER A 182 -1.42 -12.58 6.06
N ALA A 183 -0.84 -13.49 5.28
CA ALA A 183 -0.34 -13.16 3.94
C ALA A 183 -1.43 -12.61 2.98
N ILE A 184 -2.71 -12.83 3.31
CA ILE A 184 -3.86 -12.41 2.50
C ILE A 184 -4.62 -11.26 3.17
N ALA A 185 -4.65 -11.23 4.51
CA ALA A 185 -5.47 -10.29 5.28
C ALA A 185 -4.63 -9.29 6.08
N TYR A 186 -4.99 -8.03 5.96
CA TYR A 186 -4.47 -6.91 6.74
C TYR A 186 -5.62 -5.99 7.12
N GLU A 187 -5.46 -5.26 8.22
CA GLU A 187 -6.50 -4.37 8.73
C GLU A 187 -5.90 -3.04 9.15
N ALA A 188 -6.51 -1.93 8.75
CA ALA A 188 -6.08 -0.61 9.17
C ALA A 188 -6.59 -0.34 10.59
N ALA A 189 -5.68 -0.33 11.57
CA ALA A 189 -5.99 -0.10 12.98
C ALA A 189 -5.20 1.11 13.51
N PRO A 190 -5.85 2.04 14.23
CA PRO A 190 -5.14 3.06 14.99
C PRO A 190 -4.58 2.45 16.28
N VAL A 191 -3.35 2.80 16.61
CA VAL A 191 -2.74 2.53 17.93
C VAL A 191 -2.41 3.87 18.57
N ARG A 192 -2.94 4.08 19.77
CA ARG A 192 -2.69 5.27 20.56
C ARG A 192 -1.34 5.16 21.26
N VAL A 193 -0.58 6.25 21.22
CA VAL A 193 0.70 6.43 21.89
C VAL A 193 0.54 7.62 22.81
N PHE A 194 0.90 7.40 24.07
CA PHE A 194 0.81 8.42 25.12
C PHE A 194 2.12 9.19 25.22
N SER A 195 2.02 10.49 25.46
CA SER A 195 3.19 11.34 25.65
C SER A 195 3.89 11.03 26.97
N SER A 196 5.16 11.44 27.10
CA SER A 196 5.88 11.36 28.37
C SER A 196 5.24 12.21 29.47
N GLU A 197 4.44 13.22 29.10
CA GLU A 197 3.71 14.07 30.03
C GLU A 197 2.53 13.32 30.64
N ALA A 198 1.79 12.56 29.82
CA ALA A 198 0.74 11.65 30.30
C ALA A 198 1.27 10.61 31.30
N LEU A 199 2.49 10.10 31.07
CA LEU A 199 3.19 9.20 32.00
C LEU A 199 3.54 9.86 33.33
N LYS A 200 3.94 11.14 33.33
CA LYS A 200 4.29 11.88 34.55
C LYS A 200 3.06 12.30 35.36
N ALA A 201 1.91 12.43 34.69
CA ALA A 201 0.65 12.82 35.31
C ALA A 201 -0.12 11.63 35.94
N SER A 202 0.29 10.39 35.64
CA SER A 202 -0.28 9.13 36.18
C SER A 202 0.46 8.67 37.43
#